data_AF-A0A2W2MDM1-F1
#
_entry.id   AF-A0A2W2MDM1-F1
#
_cell.length_a   1.000
_cell.length_b   1.000
_cell.length_c   1.000
_cell.angle_alpha   90.00
_cell.angle_beta   90.00
_cell.angle_gamma   90.00
#
_symmetry.space_group_name_H-M   'P 1'
#
loop_
_entity.id
_entity.type
_entity.pdbx_description
1 polymer ?
#
loop_
_entity_poly.entity_id
_entity_poly.type
_entity_poly.pdbx_seq_one_letter_code
_entity_poly.pdbx_strand_id
1 'polypeptide(L)'
;MEEYWQGKITLRKLRVMVEGLPPDGAVARAAAGHHWQHTEFMLADLLDLMARLLTDFRNANRPEKAAPQPYPEPVWRPGQPSEKQRKRQARKEHAEARAGYQRIVALATPQHAEKG
;
A
#
# COMPACT_ATOMS: atom_id res chain seq x y z
N MET A 1 -14.27 -18.89 24.10
CA MET A 1 -15.64 -18.90 23.52
C MET A 1 -16.38 -20.17 23.88
N GLU A 2 -15.74 -21.34 23.80
CA GLU A 2 -16.35 -22.63 24.16
C GLU A 2 -17.00 -22.66 25.55
N GLU A 3 -16.37 -22.07 26.55
CA GLU A 3 -16.90 -21.97 27.92
C GLU A 3 -18.20 -21.16 28.04
N TYR A 4 -18.41 -20.15 27.19
CA TYR A 4 -19.65 -19.39 27.15
C TYR A 4 -20.78 -20.24 26.57
N TRP A 5 -20.50 -20.95 25.47
CA TRP A 5 -21.45 -21.88 24.85
C TRP A 5 -21.79 -23.07 25.75
N GLN A 6 -20.85 -23.49 26.61
CA GLN A 6 -21.07 -24.49 27.66
C GLN A 6 -21.78 -23.92 28.91
N GLY A 7 -22.09 -22.63 28.96
CA GLY A 7 -22.73 -21.97 30.10
C GLY A 7 -21.84 -21.79 31.34
N LYS A 8 -20.53 -22.06 31.24
CA LYS A 8 -19.55 -21.95 32.35
C LYS A 8 -19.21 -20.49 32.69
N ILE A 9 -19.39 -19.57 31.75
CA ILE A 9 -19.22 -18.13 31.97
C ILE A 9 -20.45 -17.36 31.50
N THR A 10 -20.78 -16.28 32.22
CA THR A 10 -21.91 -15.41 31.87
C THR A 10 -21.54 -14.44 30.75
N LEU A 11 -22.56 -13.90 30.07
CA LEU A 11 -22.37 -12.86 29.04
C LEU A 11 -21.65 -11.62 29.60
N ARG A 12 -21.96 -11.23 30.85
CA ARG A 12 -21.28 -10.13 31.53
C ARG A 12 -19.78 -10.40 31.69
N LYS A 13 -19.40 -11.62 32.09
CA LYS A 13 -17.99 -12.01 32.23
C LYS A 13 -17.28 -12.05 30.87
N LEU A 14 -17.94 -12.60 29.85
CA LEU A 14 -17.41 -12.61 28.49
C LEU A 14 -17.17 -11.19 27.97
N ARG A 15 -18.11 -10.27 28.19
CA ARG A 15 -17.97 -8.86 27.81
C ARG A 15 -16.72 -8.22 28.42
N VAL A 16 -16.52 -8.39 29.73
CA VAL A 16 -15.33 -7.87 30.42
C VAL A 16 -14.04 -8.45 29.85
N MET A 17 -14.02 -9.75 29.51
CA MET A 17 -12.84 -10.36 28.89
C MET A 17 -12.53 -9.78 27.51
N VAL A 18 -13.56 -9.45 26.71
CA VAL A 18 -13.38 -8.83 25.39
C VAL A 18 -12.96 -7.37 25.50
N GLU A 19 -13.59 -6.60 26.39
CA GLU A 19 -13.27 -5.19 26.62
C GLU A 19 -11.89 -5.01 27.29
N GLY A 20 -11.44 -5.99 28.08
CA GLY A 20 -10.13 -6.02 28.70
C GLY A 20 -9.01 -6.58 27.81
N LEU A 21 -9.29 -6.92 26.55
CA LEU A 21 -8.24 -7.33 25.63
C LEU A 21 -7.27 -6.18 25.35
N PRO A 22 -5.97 -6.47 25.20
CA PRO A 22 -5.02 -5.44 24.86
C PRO A 22 -5.33 -4.88 23.45
N PRO A 23 -5.17 -3.56 23.25
CA PRO A 23 -5.57 -2.88 22.01
C PRO A 23 -4.76 -3.31 20.78
N ASP A 24 -3.60 -3.94 20.99
CA ASP A 24 -2.73 -4.50 19.95
C ASP A 24 -2.91 -6.02 19.76
N GLY A 25 -3.86 -6.63 20.48
CA GLY A 25 -4.10 -8.08 20.48
C GLY A 25 -4.61 -8.63 19.14
N ALA A 26 -4.61 -9.97 19.01
CA ALA A 26 -5.02 -10.64 17.78
C ALA A 26 -6.44 -10.27 17.31
N VAL A 27 -7.37 -10.07 18.24
CA VAL A 27 -8.76 -9.65 17.94
C VAL A 27 -8.80 -8.24 17.36
N ALA A 28 -8.06 -7.30 17.96
CA ALA A 28 -7.98 -5.93 17.47
C ALA A 28 -7.36 -5.86 16.07
N ARG A 29 -6.29 -6.64 15.82
CA ARG A 29 -5.67 -6.75 14.48
C ARG A 29 -6.61 -7.37 13.45
N ALA A 30 -7.37 -8.38 13.84
CA ALA A 30 -8.37 -8.98 12.95
C ALA A 30 -9.49 -7.99 12.60
N ALA A 31 -9.94 -7.18 13.57
CA ALA A 31 -10.94 -6.15 13.35
C ALA A 31 -10.42 -4.99 12.47
N ALA A 32 -9.17 -4.56 12.67
CA ALA A 32 -8.53 -3.52 11.87
C ALA A 32 -8.17 -3.99 10.43
N GLY A 33 -8.11 -5.30 10.21
CA GLY A 33 -7.68 -5.88 8.92
C GLY A 33 -6.17 -5.79 8.66
N HIS A 34 -5.40 -5.26 9.60
CA HIS A 34 -3.94 -5.17 9.54
C HIS A 34 -3.33 -5.13 10.95
N HIS A 35 -2.01 -5.32 11.03
CA HIS A 35 -1.27 -5.38 12.30
C HIS A 35 -0.70 -4.04 12.77
N TRP A 36 -0.65 -3.02 11.91
CA TRP A 36 -0.10 -1.70 12.27
C TRP A 36 -0.89 -1.04 13.39
N GLN A 37 -0.17 -0.55 14.39
CA GLN A 37 -0.68 0.34 15.44
C GLN A 37 -0.39 1.79 15.05
N HIS A 38 -0.84 2.72 15.87
CA HIS A 38 -0.65 4.15 15.64
C HIS A 38 0.84 4.53 15.50
N THR A 39 1.71 3.87 16.27
CA THR A 39 3.16 4.10 16.22
C THR A 39 3.75 3.74 14.86
N GLU A 40 3.34 2.65 14.21
CA GLU A 40 3.81 2.29 12.88
C GLU A 40 3.39 3.32 11.82
N PHE A 41 2.16 3.86 11.92
CA PHE A 41 1.74 4.96 11.06
C PHE A 41 2.59 6.21 11.27
N MET A 42 2.80 6.62 12.52
CA MET A 42 3.64 7.78 12.84
C MET A 42 5.10 7.59 12.38
N LEU A 43 5.65 6.39 12.53
CA LEU A 43 7.00 6.08 12.06
C LEU A 43 7.09 6.12 10.52
N ALA A 44 6.07 5.61 9.82
CA ALA A 44 6.02 5.71 8.37
C ALA A 44 5.97 7.17 7.89
N ASP A 45 5.16 8.02 8.55
CA ASP A 45 5.08 9.44 8.27
C ASP A 45 6.41 10.15 8.54
N LEU A 46 7.07 9.83 9.66
CA LEU A 46 8.37 10.38 10.00
C LEU A 46 9.44 10.01 8.96
N LEU A 47 9.47 8.74 8.52
CA LEU A 47 10.40 8.27 7.50
C LEU A 47 10.19 9.00 6.17
N ASP A 48 8.94 9.17 5.75
CA ASP A 48 8.61 9.88 4.51
C ASP A 48 9.02 11.36 4.57
N LEU A 49 8.75 12.03 5.69
CA LEU A 49 9.14 13.42 5.89
C LEU A 49 10.65 13.58 5.92
N MET A 50 11.37 12.67 6.58
CA MET A 50 12.82 12.72 6.67
C MET A 50 13.49 12.46 5.30
N ALA A 51 12.92 11.55 4.50
CA ALA A 51 13.39 11.28 3.14
C ALA A 51 13.16 12.48 2.21
N ARG A 52 12.01 13.18 2.35
CA ARG A 52 11.74 14.43 1.65
C ARG A 52 12.70 15.53 2.06
N LEU A 53 12.90 15.75 3.36
CA LEU A 53 13.81 16.76 3.88
C LEU A 53 15.25 16.55 3.38
N LEU A 54 15.72 15.30 3.35
CA LEU A 54 17.04 14.98 2.79
C LEU A 54 17.11 15.31 1.29
N THR A 55 16.03 15.09 0.56
CA THR A 55 15.94 15.41 -0.87
C THR A 55 15.91 16.92 -1.09
N ASP A 56 15.15 17.66 -0.28
CA ASP A 56 15.13 19.13 -0.28
C ASP A 56 16.52 19.70 -0.03
N PHE A 57 17.21 19.18 0.99
CA PHE A 57 18.56 19.58 1.33
C PHE A 57 19.53 19.33 0.17
N ARG A 58 19.49 18.15 -0.45
CA ARG A 58 20.33 17.84 -1.62
C ARG A 58 20.01 18.73 -2.82
N ASN A 59 18.73 18.98 -3.07
CA ASN A 59 18.28 19.81 -4.17
C ASN A 59 18.59 21.30 -3.97
N ALA A 60 18.60 21.78 -2.72
CA ALA A 60 19.01 23.14 -2.39
C ALA A 60 20.52 23.34 -2.57
N ASN A 61 21.32 22.30 -2.32
CA ASN A 61 22.78 22.34 -2.43
C ASN A 61 23.31 21.77 -3.77
N ARG A 62 22.44 21.57 -4.77
CA ARG A 62 22.86 21.08 -6.08
C ARG A 62 23.53 22.19 -6.90
N PRO A 63 24.51 21.87 -7.77
CA PRO A 63 25.01 22.85 -8.73
C PRO A 63 23.90 23.23 -9.71
N GLU A 64 23.88 24.50 -10.14
CA GLU A 64 22.77 25.12 -10.89
C GLU A 64 22.33 24.30 -12.12
N LYS A 65 23.29 23.72 -12.84
CA LYS A 65 23.08 22.95 -14.07
C LYS A 65 22.73 21.48 -13.85
N ALA A 66 22.87 20.93 -12.64
CA ALA A 66 22.53 19.53 -12.39
C ALA A 66 21.02 19.35 -12.24
N ALA A 67 20.44 18.29 -12.78
CA ALA A 67 19.01 18.03 -12.63
C ALA A 67 18.62 17.87 -11.13
N PRO A 68 17.45 18.37 -10.70
CA PRO A 68 16.92 18.09 -9.37
C PRO A 68 16.76 16.57 -9.16
N GLN A 69 17.12 16.10 -7.97
CA GLN A 69 16.84 14.74 -7.55
C GLN A 69 15.32 14.57 -7.38
N PRO A 70 14.73 13.47 -7.90
CA PRO A 70 13.33 13.18 -7.71
C PRO A 70 13.03 12.87 -6.24
N TYR A 71 11.82 13.22 -5.80
CA TYR A 71 11.38 12.87 -4.45
C TYR A 71 11.16 11.36 -4.32
N PRO A 72 11.50 10.80 -3.15
CA PRO A 72 11.26 9.39 -2.88
C PRO A 72 9.77 9.11 -2.80
N GLU A 73 9.38 7.91 -3.23
CA GLU A 73 8.03 7.40 -3.03
C GLU A 73 7.79 7.14 -1.54
N PRO A 74 6.58 7.41 -1.02
CA PRO A 74 6.19 7.09 0.34
C PRO A 74 6.34 5.60 0.67
N VAL A 75 6.66 5.30 1.93
CA VAL A 75 6.65 3.93 2.45
C VAL A 75 5.25 3.34 2.36
N TRP A 76 5.17 2.05 2.04
CA TRP A 76 3.90 1.32 1.96
C TRP A 76 3.14 1.36 3.29
N ARG A 77 1.81 1.55 3.22
CA ARG A 77 0.89 1.53 4.37
C ARG A 77 -0.26 0.55 4.14
N PRO A 78 -0.86 0.00 5.21
CA PRO A 78 -2.11 -0.72 5.12
C PRO A 78 -3.19 0.10 4.41
N GLY A 79 -3.99 -0.55 3.57
CA GLY A 79 -4.97 0.12 2.69
C GLY A 79 -4.38 0.56 1.35
N GLN A 80 -3.07 0.69 1.21
CA GLN A 80 -2.44 0.91 -0.09
C GLN A 80 -2.09 -0.41 -0.79
N PRO A 81 -2.12 -0.45 -2.13
CA PRO A 81 -1.65 -1.62 -2.87
C PRO A 81 -0.18 -1.90 -2.54
N SER A 82 0.12 -3.13 -2.16
CA SER A 82 1.51 -3.58 -2.00
C SER A 82 2.30 -3.41 -3.29
N GLU A 83 3.63 -3.33 -3.20
CA GLU A 83 4.50 -3.19 -4.37
C GLU A 83 4.23 -4.29 -5.41
N LYS A 84 3.97 -5.53 -4.95
CA LYS A 84 3.59 -6.65 -5.82
C LYS A 84 2.27 -6.39 -6.55
N GLN A 85 1.28 -5.82 -5.86
CA GLN A 85 -0.01 -5.44 -6.47
C GLN A 85 0.17 -4.29 -7.47
N ARG A 86 0.95 -3.24 -7.13
CA ARG A 86 1.29 -2.15 -8.05
C ARG A 86 1.96 -2.66 -9.31
N LYS A 87 2.99 -3.52 -9.17
CA LYS A 87 3.69 -4.14 -10.31
C LYS A 87 2.75 -4.99 -11.16
N ARG A 88 1.85 -5.76 -10.54
CA ARG A 88 0.86 -6.55 -11.28
C ARG A 88 -0.10 -5.65 -12.06
N GLN A 89 -0.55 -4.56 -11.45
CA GLN A 89 -1.45 -3.61 -12.08
C GLN A 89 -0.77 -2.90 -13.27
N ALA A 90 0.46 -2.41 -13.09
CA ALA A 90 1.25 -1.80 -14.16
C ALA A 90 1.48 -2.76 -15.34
N ARG A 91 1.72 -4.05 -15.07
CA ARG A 91 1.84 -5.07 -16.13
C ARG A 91 0.53 -5.25 -16.92
N LYS A 92 -0.62 -5.22 -16.25
CA LYS A 92 -1.93 -5.30 -16.91
C LYS A 92 -2.17 -4.08 -17.78
N GLU A 93 -1.95 -2.89 -17.23
CA GLU A 93 -2.10 -1.63 -17.95
C GLU A 93 -1.19 -1.58 -19.18
N HIS A 94 0.07 -2.02 -19.06
CA HIS A 94 0.99 -2.10 -20.19
C HIS A 94 0.52 -3.09 -21.27
N ALA A 95 -0.01 -4.25 -20.87
CA ALA A 95 -0.57 -5.22 -21.81
C ALA A 95 -1.81 -4.67 -22.54
N GLU A 96 -2.69 -3.98 -21.81
CA GLU A 96 -3.89 -3.33 -22.36
C GLU A 96 -3.53 -2.19 -23.31
N ALA A 97 -2.55 -1.35 -22.96
CA ALA A 97 -2.04 -0.28 -23.82
C ALA A 97 -1.44 -0.84 -25.11
N ARG A 98 -0.64 -1.92 -25.03
CA ARG A 98 -0.09 -2.59 -26.22
C ARG A 98 -1.21 -3.16 -27.10
N ALA A 99 -2.20 -3.81 -26.52
CA ALA A 99 -3.35 -4.32 -27.27
C ALA A 99 -4.18 -3.20 -27.92
N GLY A 100 -4.39 -2.08 -27.22
CA GLY A 100 -5.07 -0.90 -27.74
C GLY A 100 -4.32 -0.27 -28.91
N TYR A 101 -3.00 -0.11 -28.79
CA TYR A 101 -2.13 0.37 -29.86
C TYR A 101 -2.21 -0.54 -31.09
N GLN A 102 -2.11 -1.85 -30.91
CA GLN A 102 -2.21 -2.83 -32.00
C GLN A 102 -3.56 -2.73 -32.74
N ARG A 103 -4.67 -2.51 -32.02
CA ARG A 103 -5.98 -2.29 -32.65
C ARG A 103 -6.01 -1.02 -33.50
N ILE A 104 -5.47 0.08 -32.99
CA ILE A 104 -5.41 1.36 -33.73
C ILE A 104 -4.55 1.19 -34.98
N VAL A 105 -3.39 0.55 -34.87
CA VAL A 105 -2.51 0.27 -36.01
C VAL A 105 -3.19 -0.62 -37.04
N ALA A 106 -3.92 -1.65 -36.61
CA ALA A 106 -4.65 -2.52 -37.53
C ALA A 106 -5.74 -1.77 -38.32
N LEU A 107 -6.40 -0.77 -37.71
CA LEU A 107 -7.39 0.07 -38.38
C LEU A 107 -6.74 1.08 -39.34
N ALA A 108 -5.62 1.69 -38.95
CA ALA A 108 -4.95 2.72 -39.73
C ALA A 108 -4.08 2.14 -40.88
N THR A 109 -3.50 0.96 -40.68
CA THR A 109 -2.57 0.34 -41.63
C THR A 109 -2.75 -1.19 -41.62
N PRO A 110 -3.77 -1.71 -42.33
CA PRO A 110 -4.07 -3.15 -42.35
C PRO A 110 -2.90 -4.01 -42.84
N GLN A 111 -2.04 -3.44 -43.69
CA GLN A 111 -0.89 -4.12 -44.32
C GLN A 111 0.30 -4.37 -43.36
N HIS A 112 0.28 -3.84 -42.14
CA HIS A 112 1.37 -3.99 -41.15
C HIS A 112 0.93 -4.67 -39.85
N ALA A 113 -0.34 -5.06 -39.73
CA ALA A 113 -0.88 -5.69 -38.52
C ALA A 113 -0.30 -7.09 -38.23
N GLU A 114 0.18 -7.81 -39.25
CA GLU A 114 0.61 -9.22 -39.12
C GLU A 114 2.09 -9.44 -38.78
N LYS A 115 2.91 -8.38 -38.60
CA LYS A 115 4.38 -8.53 -38.44
C LYS A 115 4.96 -8.17 -37.06
N GLY A 116 4.17 -8.02 -35.99
CA GLY A 116 4.66 -7.53 -34.68
C GLY A 116 4.15 -8.25 -33.43
#